data_AF-A0A958I2P6-F1
#
_entry.id   AF-A0A958I2P6-F1
#
_cell.length_a   1.000
_cell.length_b   1.000
_cell.length_c   1.000
_cell.angle_alpha   90.00
_cell.angle_beta   90.00
_cell.angle_gamma   90.00
#
_symmetry.space_group_name_H-M   'P 1'
#
loop_
_entity.id
_entity.type
_entity.pdbx_description
1 polymer ?
#
loop_
_entity_poly.entity_id
_entity_poly.type
_entity_poly.pdbx_seq_one_letter_code
_entity_poly.pdbx_strand_id
1 'polypeptide(L)'
;MSYFRWFLAVSLVTGLAVAETIRVPEDYPTARLALEAAANGDTVLISGGSVSRNVYFNGNDVVLIGQSLLGNDFRNFANRITSLPTAERGAVVDSFMSAVPGFPFAEADVFCYFIYRGSTNSVAVAGDFNGWNPTNANLSRLADTNFWYREYVFEADARLDYKLVLNGSQWILDPRNPNTVSGGFGPNSELAMPDYVQPTEIAANPAIAHGSVFDTTITSAILGNSRPIRIYTPPGYAAATTDSFPMILFHDGLEYLALANVKNIFDNLIDQQRIQSLIGVFVHPIDRNNELGFTKRLQYEAFIIDELMPLVTSRYRIKSDPAARAMTGPSLGGLITTQICYNHPDVFGLAAPFSPSYWANDRVVFNEVVNGPVQPLKFYLDWGTYEPSIMVDGRLMSDYLDTAGYELTWQEWHEGHSWGSWRAHVDNALEFFFPGSALGTGQPAEIAEGFELFQNYPNPFNPETTIRFQLPFPADISLKIFDLLGREVVTLKSGFAAQGEHTVVWNGQNTNGETVGSGFYFYRLVSQKFSETRRMLLIR
;
A
#
# COMPACT_ATOMS: atom_id res chain seq x y z
N MET A 1 -12.88 5.70 -59.97
CA MET A 1 -12.53 4.61 -59.04
C MET A 1 -12.13 5.25 -57.73
N SER A 2 -13.07 5.26 -56.79
CA SER A 2 -13.03 5.97 -55.51
C SER A 2 -12.83 4.91 -54.41
N TYR A 3 -11.76 5.03 -53.63
CA TYR A 3 -11.55 4.22 -52.43
C TYR A 3 -12.11 4.99 -51.23
N PHE A 4 -13.24 4.52 -50.71
CA PHE A 4 -13.88 5.02 -49.50
C PHE A 4 -13.14 4.45 -48.27
N ARG A 5 -12.51 5.32 -47.48
CA ARG A 5 -11.95 4.98 -46.16
C ARG A 5 -13.09 4.88 -45.16
N TRP A 6 -13.20 3.73 -44.48
CA TRP A 6 -14.05 3.57 -43.31
C TRP A 6 -13.37 4.22 -42.10
N PHE A 7 -13.90 5.36 -41.64
CA PHE A 7 -13.65 5.84 -40.29
C PHE A 7 -14.57 5.03 -39.35
N LEU A 8 -13.98 4.21 -38.50
CA LEU A 8 -14.69 3.65 -37.36
C LEU A 8 -14.84 4.79 -36.33
N ALA A 9 -16.03 5.37 -36.24
CA ALA A 9 -16.34 6.31 -35.18
C ALA A 9 -16.45 5.51 -33.86
N VAL A 10 -15.40 5.59 -33.03
CA VAL A 10 -15.50 5.19 -31.62
C VAL A 10 -16.48 6.16 -30.98
N SER A 11 -17.70 5.69 -30.75
CA SER A 11 -18.65 6.41 -29.89
C SER A 11 -18.11 6.34 -28.47
N LEU A 12 -17.39 7.37 -28.04
CA LEU A 12 -17.23 7.66 -26.62
C LEU A 12 -18.64 7.91 -26.08
N VAL A 13 -19.23 6.90 -25.45
CA VAL A 13 -20.30 7.13 -24.49
C VAL A 13 -19.63 7.76 -23.28
N THR A 14 -19.42 9.07 -23.30
CA THR A 14 -19.26 9.82 -22.06
C THR A 14 -20.63 9.79 -21.39
N GLY A 15 -20.88 8.76 -20.59
CA GLY A 15 -21.85 8.89 -19.52
C GLY A 15 -21.36 10.06 -18.68
N LEU A 16 -22.05 11.21 -18.76
CA LEU A 16 -21.91 12.22 -17.72
C LEU A 16 -22.35 11.52 -16.44
N ALA A 17 -21.39 11.09 -15.61
CA ALA A 17 -21.69 10.69 -14.25
C ALA A 17 -22.34 11.92 -13.61
N VAL A 18 -23.66 11.83 -13.39
CA VAL A 18 -24.39 12.87 -12.70
C VAL A 18 -24.06 12.64 -11.23
N ALA A 19 -23.46 13.64 -10.59
CA ALA A 19 -23.21 13.62 -9.15
C ALA A 19 -24.50 13.21 -8.41
N GLU A 20 -24.45 12.07 -7.70
CA GLU A 20 -25.57 11.52 -6.97
C GLU A 20 -25.52 11.93 -5.49
N THR A 21 -26.66 11.81 -4.80
CA THR A 21 -26.70 11.94 -3.33
C THR A 21 -26.96 10.58 -2.71
N ILE A 22 -25.91 9.97 -2.15
CA ILE A 22 -25.91 8.69 -1.47
C ILE A 22 -26.28 8.89 -0.01
N ARG A 23 -27.33 8.26 0.49
CA ARG A 23 -27.86 8.49 1.85
C ARG A 23 -27.47 7.39 2.82
N VAL A 24 -27.14 7.76 4.06
CA VAL A 24 -26.80 6.84 5.15
C VAL A 24 -27.76 7.07 6.33
N PRO A 25 -28.53 6.08 6.80
CA PRO A 25 -28.40 4.66 6.49
C PRO A 25 -29.25 4.18 5.30
N GLU A 26 -29.97 5.05 4.59
CA GLU A 26 -31.03 4.61 3.65
C GLU A 26 -30.49 3.81 2.45
N ASP A 27 -29.42 4.28 1.81
CA ASP A 27 -28.80 3.63 0.65
C ASP A 27 -27.65 2.70 1.07
N TYR A 28 -26.88 3.09 2.10
CA TYR A 28 -25.82 2.28 2.69
C TYR A 28 -25.84 2.33 4.21
N PRO A 29 -25.55 1.23 4.93
CA PRO A 29 -25.72 1.17 6.38
C PRO A 29 -24.62 1.92 7.16
N THR A 30 -23.49 2.23 6.54
CA THR A 30 -22.39 2.99 7.16
C THR A 30 -21.83 4.02 6.18
N ALA A 31 -21.18 5.07 6.70
CA ALA A 31 -20.50 6.05 5.86
C ALA A 31 -19.32 5.48 5.10
N ARG A 32 -18.64 4.47 5.67
CA ARG A 32 -17.57 3.74 4.98
C ARG A 32 -18.07 3.14 3.66
N LEU A 33 -19.13 2.34 3.72
CA LEU A 33 -19.69 1.69 2.53
C LEU A 33 -20.25 2.71 1.52
N ALA A 34 -20.81 3.82 2.01
CA ALA A 34 -21.28 4.90 1.15
C ALA A 34 -20.12 5.61 0.43
N LEU A 35 -18.99 5.84 1.12
CA LEU A 35 -17.79 6.45 0.56
C LEU A 35 -17.08 5.51 -0.43
N GLU A 36 -16.99 4.21 -0.12
CA GLU A 36 -16.44 3.19 -1.02
C GLU A 36 -17.23 3.10 -2.34
N ALA A 37 -18.53 3.36 -2.31
CA ALA A 37 -19.40 3.34 -3.48
C ALA A 37 -19.50 4.69 -4.24
N ALA A 38 -18.96 5.78 -3.67
CA ALA A 38 -19.10 7.12 -4.22
C ALA A 38 -18.11 7.37 -5.38
N ALA A 39 -18.58 8.08 -6.40
CA ALA A 39 -17.79 8.57 -7.53
C ALA A 39 -17.48 10.08 -7.40
N ASN A 40 -16.61 10.58 -8.28
CA ASN A 40 -16.27 12.00 -8.35
C ASN A 40 -17.50 12.90 -8.45
N GLY A 41 -17.61 13.84 -7.50
CA GLY A 41 -18.70 14.81 -7.42
C GLY A 41 -19.91 14.35 -6.60
N ASP A 42 -19.97 13.08 -6.19
CA ASP A 42 -21.07 12.56 -5.39
C ASP A 42 -21.14 13.22 -4.01
N THR A 43 -22.33 13.22 -3.44
CA THR A 43 -22.60 13.68 -2.08
C THR A 43 -23.02 12.51 -1.21
N VAL A 44 -22.24 12.16 -0.20
CA VAL A 44 -22.64 11.18 0.82
C VAL A 44 -23.35 11.92 1.96
N LEU A 45 -24.67 11.80 2.02
CA LEU A 45 -25.55 12.40 3.02
C LEU A 45 -25.86 11.42 4.16
N ILE A 46 -25.26 11.64 5.31
CA ILE A 46 -25.57 10.91 6.54
C ILE A 46 -26.72 11.61 7.28
N SER A 47 -27.78 10.86 7.57
CA SER A 47 -29.01 11.30 8.22
C SER A 47 -28.75 12.18 9.45
N GLY A 48 -29.47 13.30 9.52
CA GLY A 48 -29.38 14.27 10.63
C GLY A 48 -28.32 15.39 10.50
N GLY A 49 -27.60 15.48 9.37
CA GLY A 49 -26.46 16.40 9.20
C GLY A 49 -26.73 17.85 8.83
N SER A 50 -25.84 18.74 9.27
CA SER A 50 -25.80 20.17 8.90
C SER A 50 -24.40 20.67 8.50
N VAL A 51 -23.38 19.79 8.50
CA VAL A 51 -22.00 20.13 8.13
C VAL A 51 -21.61 19.37 6.87
N SER A 52 -21.18 20.10 5.83
CA SER A 52 -20.64 19.56 4.59
C SER A 52 -19.12 19.71 4.55
N ARG A 53 -18.42 18.73 3.95
CA ARG A 53 -16.98 18.77 3.71
C ARG A 53 -16.63 18.04 2.41
N ASN A 54 -15.59 18.50 1.74
CA ASN A 54 -14.99 17.75 0.64
C ASN A 54 -13.97 16.77 1.23
N VAL A 55 -14.06 15.52 0.80
CA VAL A 55 -13.15 14.43 1.18
C VAL A 55 -12.60 13.84 -0.11
N TYR A 56 -11.30 13.57 -0.13
CA TYR A 56 -10.69 12.75 -1.17
C TYR A 56 -10.68 11.31 -0.65
N PHE A 57 -11.41 10.40 -1.31
CA PHE A 57 -11.56 9.02 -0.87
C PHE A 57 -11.55 8.09 -2.09
N ASN A 58 -10.68 7.07 -2.08
CA ASN A 58 -10.50 6.12 -3.18
C ASN A 58 -10.26 6.81 -4.55
N GLY A 59 -9.47 7.89 -4.54
CA GLY A 59 -9.20 8.68 -5.74
C GLY A 59 -10.31 9.63 -6.19
N ASN A 60 -11.44 9.68 -5.46
CA ASN A 60 -12.61 10.50 -5.79
C ASN A 60 -12.76 11.73 -4.87
N ASP A 61 -13.10 12.87 -5.45
CA ASP A 61 -13.57 14.06 -4.74
C ASP A 61 -15.06 13.88 -4.37
N VAL A 62 -15.35 13.62 -3.10
CA VAL A 62 -16.70 13.36 -2.58
C VAL A 62 -17.10 14.40 -1.56
N VAL A 63 -18.34 14.88 -1.59
CA VAL A 63 -18.89 15.78 -0.57
C VAL A 63 -19.56 14.95 0.52
N LEU A 64 -18.96 14.89 1.70
CA LEU A 64 -19.56 14.25 2.87
C LEU A 64 -20.41 15.28 3.64
N ILE A 65 -21.72 15.04 3.75
CA ILE A 65 -22.67 15.86 4.53
C ILE A 65 -23.25 15.01 5.65
N GLY A 66 -23.04 15.36 6.91
CA GLY A 66 -23.49 14.52 8.02
C GLY A 66 -23.55 15.22 9.36
N GLN A 67 -24.23 14.60 10.34
CA GLN A 67 -24.20 15.09 11.71
C GLN A 67 -22.84 14.75 12.33
N SER A 68 -22.55 15.40 13.45
CA SER A 68 -21.42 15.18 14.36
C SER A 68 -21.26 13.73 14.88
N LEU A 69 -21.97 12.71 14.37
CA LEU A 69 -22.19 11.40 14.99
C LEU A 69 -21.70 10.20 14.14
N LEU A 70 -20.64 10.38 13.38
CA LEU A 70 -19.81 9.23 13.00
C LEU A 70 -18.50 9.39 13.74
N GLY A 71 -18.37 8.54 14.74
CA GLY A 71 -17.47 8.68 15.86
C GLY A 71 -18.19 9.17 17.12
N ASN A 72 -18.89 8.26 17.79
CA ASN A 72 -19.64 8.59 19.00
C ASN A 72 -18.73 8.87 20.20
N ASP A 73 -17.43 8.62 20.12
CA ASP A 73 -16.54 8.82 21.26
C ASP A 73 -15.78 10.14 21.14
N PHE A 74 -15.13 10.45 20.01
CA PHE A 74 -14.29 11.66 19.94
C PHE A 74 -15.09 12.96 19.94
N ARG A 75 -16.11 13.07 19.06
CA ARG A 75 -16.87 14.32 18.93
C ARG A 75 -17.77 14.56 20.15
N ASN A 76 -18.33 13.50 20.75
CA ASN A 76 -19.04 13.62 22.02
C ASN A 76 -18.09 14.01 23.15
N PHE A 77 -16.85 13.47 23.17
CA PHE A 77 -15.81 13.95 24.07
C PHE A 77 -15.53 15.45 23.87
N ALA A 78 -15.29 15.90 22.64
CA ALA A 78 -15.02 17.30 22.32
C ALA A 78 -16.18 18.24 22.74
N ASN A 79 -17.42 17.86 22.44
CA ASN A 79 -18.62 18.60 22.82
C ASN A 79 -18.86 18.57 24.35
N ARG A 80 -18.52 17.48 25.02
CA ARG A 80 -18.58 17.39 26.48
C ARG A 80 -17.57 18.35 27.11
N ILE A 81 -16.35 18.46 26.57
CA ILE A 81 -15.34 19.40 27.08
C ILE A 81 -15.86 20.84 27.05
N THR A 82 -16.52 21.27 25.96
CA THR A 82 -17.01 22.65 25.85
C THR A 82 -18.16 22.97 26.79
N SER A 83 -18.95 21.97 27.20
CA SER A 83 -20.05 22.15 28.18
C SER A 83 -19.62 22.07 29.65
N LEU A 84 -18.41 21.60 29.95
CA LEU A 84 -17.89 21.49 31.31
C LEU A 84 -17.31 22.81 31.85
N PRO A 85 -17.35 23.03 33.18
CA PRO A 85 -16.60 24.09 33.84
C PRO A 85 -15.09 23.97 33.54
N THR A 86 -14.41 25.10 33.32
CA THR A 86 -12.98 25.14 32.93
C THR A 86 -12.08 24.32 33.85
N ALA A 87 -12.35 24.32 35.16
CA ALA A 87 -11.59 23.56 36.16
C ALA A 87 -11.66 22.03 35.98
N GLU A 88 -12.72 21.51 35.35
CA GLU A 88 -12.95 20.06 35.17
C GLU A 88 -12.44 19.55 33.83
N ARG A 89 -12.28 20.43 32.84
CA ARG A 89 -11.90 20.05 31.46
C ARG A 89 -10.57 19.29 31.40
N GLY A 90 -9.58 19.72 32.20
CA GLY A 90 -8.25 19.08 32.24
C GLY A 90 -8.33 17.59 32.58
N ALA A 91 -9.06 17.24 33.65
CA ALA A 91 -9.19 15.86 34.11
C ALA A 91 -9.94 14.96 33.09
N VAL A 92 -10.92 15.50 32.37
CA VAL A 92 -11.62 14.75 31.33
C VAL A 92 -10.74 14.54 30.10
N VAL A 93 -9.93 15.54 29.72
CA VAL A 93 -8.89 15.39 28.70
C VAL A 93 -7.88 14.33 29.11
N ASP A 94 -7.40 14.34 30.36
CA ASP A 94 -6.50 13.31 30.90
C ASP A 94 -7.11 11.91 30.74
N SER A 95 -8.36 11.75 31.18
CA SER A 95 -9.07 10.47 31.09
C SER A 95 -9.19 9.97 29.65
N PHE A 96 -9.54 10.86 28.71
CA PHE A 96 -9.61 10.51 27.29
C PHE A 96 -8.23 10.10 26.75
N MET A 97 -7.20 10.89 27.06
CA MET A 97 -5.83 10.64 26.63
C MET A 97 -5.22 9.35 27.21
N SER A 98 -5.77 8.82 28.29
CA SER A 98 -5.42 7.51 28.85
C SER A 98 -6.25 6.36 28.28
N ALA A 99 -7.46 6.63 27.80
CA ALA A 99 -8.37 5.62 27.25
C ALA A 99 -8.13 5.33 25.77
N VAL A 100 -7.58 6.29 25.02
CA VAL A 100 -7.28 6.11 23.59
C VAL A 100 -6.15 5.09 23.41
N PRO A 101 -6.36 4.03 22.61
CA PRO A 101 -5.43 2.91 22.49
C PRO A 101 -4.16 3.23 21.67
N GLY A 102 -4.19 4.26 20.81
CA GLY A 102 -3.09 4.59 19.92
C GLY A 102 -3.26 5.93 19.22
N PHE A 103 -2.16 6.42 18.64
CA PHE A 103 -2.12 7.68 17.89
C PHE A 103 -1.55 7.42 16.49
N PRO A 104 -2.09 8.07 15.44
CA PRO A 104 -3.30 8.89 15.49
C PRO A 104 -4.54 8.02 15.80
N PHE A 105 -5.57 8.65 16.38
CA PHE A 105 -6.74 7.90 16.87
C PHE A 105 -7.72 7.65 15.74
N ALA A 106 -7.89 6.38 15.34
CA ALA A 106 -8.86 5.98 14.33
C ALA A 106 -10.21 5.59 14.98
N GLU A 107 -11.31 6.00 14.36
CA GLU A 107 -12.67 5.72 14.82
C GLU A 107 -13.59 5.39 13.64
N ALA A 108 -14.50 4.42 13.83
CA ALA A 108 -15.46 3.97 12.83
C ALA A 108 -14.83 3.63 11.46
N ASP A 109 -13.63 3.06 11.49
CA ASP A 109 -12.80 2.58 10.37
C ASP A 109 -12.32 3.63 9.37
N VAL A 110 -12.85 4.86 9.38
CA VAL A 110 -12.51 5.89 8.37
C VAL A 110 -12.11 7.24 8.96
N PHE A 111 -12.51 7.57 10.19
CA PHE A 111 -12.14 8.84 10.81
C PHE A 111 -10.79 8.71 11.51
N CYS A 112 -9.88 9.64 11.24
CA CYS A 112 -8.57 9.70 11.87
C CYS A 112 -8.38 11.05 12.56
N TYR A 113 -8.05 11.02 13.84
CA TYR A 113 -7.81 12.19 14.67
C TYR A 113 -6.32 12.30 15.00
N PHE A 114 -5.65 13.30 14.41
CA PHE A 114 -4.33 13.74 14.84
C PHE A 114 -4.49 14.57 16.10
N ILE A 115 -3.80 14.21 17.16
CA ILE A 115 -3.97 14.83 18.48
C ILE A 115 -2.61 15.23 19.02
N TYR A 116 -2.52 16.43 19.56
CA TYR A 116 -1.34 16.88 20.30
C TYR A 116 -1.76 17.47 21.64
N ARG A 117 -1.02 17.13 22.70
CA ARG A 117 -1.22 17.71 24.02
C ARG A 117 0.02 18.45 24.47
N GLY A 118 -0.10 19.77 24.61
CA GLY A 118 1.01 20.60 25.04
C GLY A 118 0.73 22.10 24.98
N SER A 119 1.61 22.84 25.65
CA SER A 119 1.60 24.30 25.70
C SER A 119 2.38 24.85 24.51
N THR A 120 1.69 25.13 23.42
CA THR A 120 2.23 25.71 22.17
C THR A 120 1.25 26.75 21.63
N ASN A 121 1.69 27.63 20.74
CA ASN A 121 0.82 28.66 20.16
C ASN A 121 0.05 28.13 18.95
N SER A 122 0.66 27.22 18.19
CA SER A 122 0.02 26.52 17.08
C SER A 122 0.54 25.11 16.93
N VAL A 123 -0.29 24.26 16.33
CA VAL A 123 0.05 22.90 15.90
C VAL A 123 -0.55 22.72 14.51
N ALA A 124 0.22 22.16 13.59
CA ALA A 124 -0.27 21.65 12.32
C ALA A 124 0.19 20.20 12.13
N VAL A 125 -0.42 19.50 11.17
CA VAL A 125 0.02 18.17 10.73
C VAL A 125 0.42 18.21 9.26
N ALA A 126 1.55 17.61 8.91
CA ALA A 126 2.00 17.50 7.53
C ALA A 126 2.36 16.05 7.25
N GLY A 127 1.91 15.52 6.11
CA GLY A 127 2.12 14.13 5.74
C GLY A 127 1.73 13.87 4.29
N ASP A 128 1.71 12.60 3.91
CA ASP A 128 1.45 12.18 2.54
C ASP A 128 0.12 12.74 1.99
N PHE A 129 -0.93 12.69 2.82
CA PHE A 129 -2.28 13.16 2.50
C PHE A 129 -2.44 14.67 2.24
N ASN A 130 -1.42 15.48 2.50
CA ASN A 130 -1.46 16.91 2.20
C ASN A 130 -0.19 17.42 1.50
N GLY A 131 0.56 16.51 0.86
CA GLY A 131 1.80 16.85 0.15
C GLY A 131 2.83 17.49 1.08
N TRP A 132 2.88 17.05 2.34
CA TRP A 132 3.78 17.58 3.36
C TRP A 132 3.65 19.09 3.62
N ASN A 133 2.48 19.68 3.35
CA ASN A 133 2.24 21.12 3.51
C ASN A 133 1.41 21.44 4.77
N PRO A 134 2.01 22.07 5.80
CA PRO A 134 1.31 22.38 7.05
C PRO A 134 0.37 23.60 6.96
N THR A 135 0.44 24.41 5.91
CA THR A 135 -0.17 25.76 5.86
C THR A 135 -1.68 25.76 6.12
N ASN A 136 -2.39 24.78 5.56
CA ASN A 136 -3.84 24.62 5.72
C ASN A 136 -4.19 23.44 6.63
N ALA A 137 -3.22 22.95 7.41
CA ALA A 137 -3.28 21.73 8.18
C ALA A 137 -3.24 21.94 9.70
N ASN A 138 -3.58 23.16 10.16
CA ASN A 138 -3.63 23.52 11.58
C ASN A 138 -4.65 22.67 12.37
N LEU A 139 -4.25 22.23 13.56
CA LEU A 139 -5.11 21.60 14.55
C LEU A 139 -5.89 22.68 15.31
N SER A 140 -7.13 22.34 15.68
CA SER A 140 -7.98 23.16 16.53
C SER A 140 -7.69 22.88 17.99
N ARG A 141 -7.57 23.93 18.80
CA ARG A 141 -7.44 23.81 20.25
C ARG A 141 -8.81 23.70 20.90
N LEU A 142 -9.04 22.71 21.74
CA LEU A 142 -10.23 22.66 22.58
C LEU A 142 -10.16 23.79 23.63
N ALA A 143 -11.24 24.57 23.72
CA ALA A 143 -11.28 25.81 24.52
C ALA A 143 -10.82 25.60 25.97
N ASP A 144 -9.92 26.46 26.43
CA ASP A 144 -9.33 26.45 27.78
C ASP A 144 -8.62 25.14 28.18
N THR A 145 -8.14 24.36 27.20
CA THR A 145 -7.33 23.14 27.42
C THR A 145 -5.99 23.23 26.72
N ASN A 146 -5.07 22.28 26.92
CA ASN A 146 -3.86 22.16 26.11
C ASN A 146 -3.99 21.06 25.04
N PHE A 147 -5.22 20.73 24.66
CA PHE A 147 -5.56 19.67 23.74
C PHE A 147 -5.82 20.23 22.35
N TRP A 148 -5.07 19.74 21.37
CA TRP A 148 -5.14 20.11 19.96
C TRP A 148 -5.57 18.90 19.17
N TYR A 149 -6.44 19.08 18.18
CA TYR A 149 -6.84 17.99 17.32
C TYR A 149 -7.15 18.44 15.89
N ARG A 150 -7.02 17.51 14.96
CA ARG A 150 -7.51 17.64 13.60
C ARG A 150 -8.01 16.31 13.10
N GLU A 151 -9.18 16.35 12.48
CA GLU A 151 -9.83 15.19 11.89
C GLU A 151 -9.52 15.13 10.40
N TYR A 152 -9.23 13.92 9.92
CA TYR A 152 -9.19 13.53 8.52
C TYR A 152 -10.07 12.29 8.32
N VAL A 153 -10.40 12.01 7.06
CA VAL A 153 -11.04 10.76 6.64
C VAL A 153 -10.05 10.06 5.74
N PHE A 154 -9.81 8.78 5.99
CA PHE A 154 -8.91 7.91 5.23
C PHE A 154 -9.57 6.56 4.96
N GLU A 155 -9.07 5.83 3.98
CA GLU A 155 -9.44 4.44 3.74
C GLU A 155 -9.02 3.56 4.92
N ALA A 156 -9.78 2.49 5.18
CA ALA A 156 -9.61 1.69 6.39
C ALA A 156 -8.27 0.95 6.46
N ASP A 157 -7.66 0.70 5.31
CA ASP A 157 -6.36 0.07 5.09
C ASP A 157 -5.25 1.10 4.80
N ALA A 158 -5.52 2.40 4.92
CA ALA A 158 -4.53 3.42 4.60
C ALA A 158 -3.34 3.39 5.56
N ARG A 159 -2.13 3.55 5.00
CA ARG A 159 -0.88 3.71 5.75
C ARG A 159 -0.05 4.87 5.23
N LEU A 160 0.19 5.87 6.07
CA LEU A 160 0.71 7.18 5.66
C LEU A 160 1.77 7.71 6.61
N ASP A 161 2.77 8.41 6.07
CA ASP A 161 3.76 9.12 6.85
C ASP A 161 3.25 10.51 7.25
N TYR A 162 3.58 10.94 8.47
CA TYR A 162 3.30 12.31 8.92
C TYR A 162 4.25 12.80 10.00
N LYS A 163 4.19 14.12 10.25
CA LYS A 163 4.80 14.84 11.37
C LYS A 163 3.86 15.90 11.91
N LEU A 164 4.05 16.28 13.17
CA LEU A 164 3.45 17.47 13.76
C LEU A 164 4.39 18.66 13.59
N VAL A 165 3.83 19.84 13.33
CA VAL A 165 4.57 21.09 13.19
C VAL A 165 4.12 22.08 14.25
N LEU A 166 4.94 22.29 15.27
CA LEU A 166 4.66 23.24 16.34
C LEU A 166 5.17 24.63 15.98
N ASN A 167 4.39 25.66 16.33
CA ASN A 167 4.79 27.07 16.13
C ASN A 167 5.26 27.37 14.69
N GLY A 168 4.69 26.68 13.70
CA GLY A 168 4.98 26.84 12.27
C GLY A 168 6.36 26.39 11.78
N SER A 169 7.25 25.89 12.65
CA SER A 169 8.64 25.60 12.27
C SER A 169 9.27 24.40 12.98
N GLN A 170 8.70 23.93 14.08
CA GLN A 170 9.26 22.83 14.86
C GLN A 170 8.61 21.52 14.43
N TRP A 171 9.28 20.79 13.55
CA TRP A 171 8.84 19.49 13.06
C TRP A 171 9.20 18.40 14.07
N ILE A 172 8.19 17.68 14.55
CA ILE A 172 8.37 16.60 15.51
C ILE A 172 7.63 15.34 15.03
N LEU A 173 8.16 14.18 15.43
CA LEU A 173 7.36 12.97 15.46
C LEU A 173 6.20 13.14 16.44
N ASP A 174 5.08 12.49 16.18
CA ASP A 174 4.01 12.37 17.14
C ASP A 174 4.51 11.63 18.38
N PRO A 175 4.62 12.30 19.55
CA PRO A 175 5.25 11.71 20.72
C PRO A 175 4.48 10.51 21.30
N ARG A 176 3.24 10.28 20.87
CA ARG A 176 2.39 9.18 21.34
C ARG A 176 2.15 8.11 20.29
N ASN A 177 2.66 8.29 19.07
CA ASN A 177 2.61 7.25 18.07
C ASN A 177 3.84 6.34 18.23
N PRO A 178 3.66 5.07 18.63
CA PRO A 178 4.77 4.12 18.75
C PRO A 178 5.32 3.67 17.39
N ASN A 179 4.56 3.87 16.32
CA ASN A 179 4.93 3.47 14.97
C ASN A 179 5.66 4.62 14.27
N THR A 180 6.87 4.31 13.82
CA THR A 180 7.70 5.22 13.04
C THR A 180 8.32 4.48 11.87
N VAL A 181 8.46 5.17 10.75
CA VAL A 181 9.21 4.68 9.60
C VAL A 181 10.43 5.57 9.36
N SER A 182 11.54 4.97 8.94
CA SER A 182 12.70 5.74 8.51
C SER A 182 12.58 6.09 7.04
N GLY A 183 12.71 7.37 6.70
CA GLY A 183 12.77 7.85 5.32
C GLY A 183 14.12 8.51 5.00
N GLY A 184 14.31 8.89 3.74
CA GLY A 184 15.54 9.53 3.26
C GLY A 184 15.84 10.90 3.89
N PHE A 185 14.84 11.55 4.49
CA PHE A 185 14.96 12.84 5.19
C PHE A 185 14.82 12.70 6.72
N GLY A 186 15.05 11.50 7.24
CA GLY A 186 14.87 11.16 8.65
C GLY A 186 13.55 10.43 8.93
N PRO A 187 13.30 10.08 10.20
CA PRO A 187 12.12 9.31 10.57
C PRO A 187 10.84 10.13 10.47
N ASN A 188 9.73 9.45 10.22
CA ASN A 188 8.36 9.97 10.23
C ASN A 188 7.50 9.13 11.19
N SER A 189 6.44 9.73 11.73
CA SER A 189 5.39 8.96 12.41
C SER A 189 4.55 8.26 11.36
N GLU A 190 4.10 7.04 11.67
CA GLU A 190 3.33 6.22 10.75
C GLU A 190 1.87 6.15 11.20
N LEU A 191 0.98 6.68 10.39
CA LEU A 191 -0.45 6.37 10.48
C LEU A 191 -0.66 4.99 9.88
N ALA A 192 -1.32 4.10 10.61
CA ALA A 192 -1.90 2.86 10.10
C ALA A 192 -3.37 2.83 10.50
N MET A 193 -4.26 2.83 9.52
CA MET A 193 -5.69 2.69 9.74
C MET A 193 -6.03 1.24 10.15
N PRO A 194 -7.19 0.97 10.78
CA PRO A 194 -7.46 -0.28 11.50
C PRO A 194 -7.35 -1.58 10.68
N ASP A 195 -7.52 -1.51 9.37
CA ASP A 195 -7.45 -2.66 8.46
C ASP A 195 -6.08 -2.79 7.79
N TYR A 196 -5.15 -1.85 8.01
CA TYR A 196 -3.78 -1.98 7.50
C TYR A 196 -3.05 -3.11 8.24
N VAL A 197 -2.54 -4.07 7.46
CA VAL A 197 -1.77 -5.20 7.97
C VAL A 197 -0.29 -4.99 7.68
N GLN A 198 0.51 -4.88 8.74
CA GLN A 198 1.96 -4.77 8.61
C GLN A 198 2.57 -6.05 8.03
N PRO A 199 3.37 -5.98 6.95
CA PRO A 199 4.07 -7.14 6.41
C PRO A 199 5.09 -7.69 7.41
N THR A 200 4.98 -8.97 7.69
CA THR A 200 5.76 -9.65 8.74
C THR A 200 7.20 -9.98 8.29
N GLU A 201 7.40 -10.14 6.99
CA GLU A 201 8.66 -10.46 6.32
C GLU A 201 9.71 -9.35 6.42
N ILE A 202 9.31 -8.12 6.74
CA ILE A 202 10.22 -6.99 6.99
C ILE A 202 11.02 -7.25 8.28
N ALA A 203 10.41 -7.92 9.26
CA ALA A 203 11.01 -8.15 10.56
C ALA A 203 12.14 -9.20 10.48
N ALA A 204 13.18 -8.99 11.29
CA ALA A 204 14.24 -9.97 11.43
C ALA A 204 13.70 -11.23 12.13
N ASN A 205 13.97 -12.39 11.54
CA ASN A 205 13.57 -13.68 12.09
C ASN A 205 14.83 -14.51 12.43
N PRO A 206 15.25 -14.59 13.71
CA PRO A 206 16.48 -15.30 14.07
C PRO A 206 16.36 -16.84 13.99
N ALA A 207 15.16 -17.38 13.73
CA ALA A 207 14.91 -18.82 13.70
C ALA A 207 15.18 -19.46 12.33
N ILE A 208 15.45 -18.66 11.30
CA ILE A 208 15.60 -19.13 9.91
C ILE A 208 17.05 -19.05 9.43
N ALA A 209 17.34 -19.71 8.32
CA ALA A 209 18.64 -19.57 7.67
C ALA A 209 18.75 -18.21 6.99
N HIS A 210 19.92 -17.56 7.09
CA HIS A 210 20.14 -16.22 6.58
C HIS A 210 21.12 -16.19 5.40
N GLY A 211 20.77 -15.41 4.38
CA GLY A 211 21.69 -15.05 3.31
C GLY A 211 22.78 -14.09 3.79
N SER A 212 23.81 -13.94 2.96
CA SER A 212 24.97 -13.08 3.23
C SER A 212 24.99 -11.88 2.30
N VAL A 213 25.32 -10.70 2.85
CA VAL A 213 25.52 -9.47 2.09
C VAL A 213 27.01 -9.13 2.08
N PHE A 214 27.57 -8.97 0.88
CA PHE A 214 28.97 -8.63 0.67
C PHE A 214 29.11 -7.21 0.14
N ASP A 215 30.00 -6.43 0.76
CA ASP A 215 30.40 -5.13 0.22
C ASP A 215 31.41 -5.31 -0.91
N THR A 216 31.18 -4.60 -2.01
CA THR A 216 32.14 -4.47 -3.11
C THR A 216 32.13 -3.02 -3.62
N THR A 217 33.16 -2.64 -4.36
CA THR A 217 33.25 -1.32 -4.99
C THR A 217 33.49 -1.52 -6.46
N ILE A 218 32.81 -0.73 -7.28
CA ILE A 218 33.05 -0.67 -8.72
C ILE A 218 33.55 0.73 -9.07
N THR A 219 34.66 0.78 -9.80
CA THR A 219 35.16 1.99 -10.45
C THR A 219 34.66 2.01 -11.88
N SER A 220 33.81 2.98 -12.20
CA SER A 220 33.22 3.16 -13.52
C SER A 220 34.06 4.11 -14.34
N ALA A 221 34.49 3.67 -15.52
CA ALA A 221 35.12 4.54 -16.50
C ALA A 221 34.07 5.42 -17.19
N ILE A 222 32.86 4.87 -17.43
CA ILE A 222 31.73 5.58 -18.06
C ILE A 222 31.27 6.77 -17.21
N LEU A 223 31.10 6.56 -15.90
CA LEU A 223 30.63 7.59 -14.97
C LEU A 223 31.77 8.38 -14.30
N GLY A 224 33.02 7.96 -14.51
CA GLY A 224 34.21 8.61 -13.97
C GLY A 224 34.27 8.66 -12.44
N ASN A 225 33.67 7.68 -11.76
CA ASN A 225 33.60 7.62 -10.30
C ASN A 225 33.68 6.18 -9.77
N SER A 226 33.88 6.03 -8.46
CA SER A 226 33.77 4.74 -7.78
C SER A 226 32.60 4.77 -6.81
N ARG A 227 31.82 3.68 -6.78
CA ARG A 227 30.63 3.57 -5.92
C ARG A 227 30.58 2.25 -5.18
N PRO A 228 30.01 2.23 -3.96
CA PRO A 228 29.70 0.99 -3.29
C PRO A 228 28.61 0.24 -4.04
N ILE A 229 28.78 -1.07 -4.12
CA ILE A 229 27.76 -2.03 -4.52
C ILE A 229 27.69 -3.10 -3.44
N ARG A 230 26.50 -3.62 -3.16
CA ARG A 230 26.33 -4.74 -2.23
C ARG A 230 25.70 -5.93 -2.95
N ILE A 231 26.15 -7.12 -2.60
CA ILE A 231 25.65 -8.35 -3.21
C ILE A 231 25.07 -9.24 -2.12
N TYR A 232 23.78 -9.52 -2.20
CA TYR A 232 23.14 -10.54 -1.41
C TYR A 232 23.26 -11.90 -2.10
N THR A 233 23.62 -12.92 -1.32
CA THR A 233 23.57 -14.33 -1.72
C THR A 233 22.64 -15.09 -0.79
N PRO A 234 21.83 -16.03 -1.31
CA PRO A 234 20.81 -16.71 -0.52
C PRO A 234 21.43 -17.69 0.50
N PRO A 235 20.67 -18.11 1.53
CA PRO A 235 21.08 -19.21 2.40
C PRO A 235 21.53 -20.42 1.57
N GLY A 236 22.65 -21.04 1.96
CA GLY A 236 23.20 -22.20 1.25
C GLY A 236 24.01 -21.89 -0.02
N TYR A 237 24.19 -20.62 -0.41
CA TYR A 237 25.00 -20.26 -1.59
C TYR A 237 26.44 -20.79 -1.56
N ALA A 238 27.06 -20.91 -0.39
CA ALA A 238 28.43 -21.42 -0.28
C ALA A 238 28.55 -22.95 -0.51
N ALA A 239 27.42 -23.67 -0.62
CA ALA A 239 27.43 -25.09 -0.94
C ALA A 239 28.08 -25.32 -2.31
N ALA A 240 28.82 -26.44 -2.44
CA ALA A 240 29.50 -26.82 -3.67
C ALA A 240 28.51 -27.35 -4.72
N THR A 241 27.66 -26.47 -5.26
CA THR A 241 26.72 -26.77 -6.35
C THR A 241 27.12 -26.04 -7.63
N THR A 242 26.63 -26.54 -8.76
CA THR A 242 26.74 -25.87 -10.07
C THR A 242 25.54 -24.98 -10.37
N ASP A 243 24.62 -24.81 -9.41
CA ASP A 243 23.40 -24.07 -9.62
C ASP A 243 23.69 -22.58 -9.84
N SER A 244 22.97 -22.01 -10.79
CA SER A 244 22.90 -20.57 -11.01
C SER A 244 21.56 -20.04 -10.55
N PHE A 245 21.56 -18.82 -10.04
CA PHE A 245 20.42 -18.19 -9.40
C PHE A 245 19.83 -17.11 -10.32
N PRO A 246 18.51 -16.91 -10.33
CA PRO A 246 17.95 -15.67 -10.84
C PRO A 246 18.52 -14.48 -10.05
N MET A 247 18.39 -13.28 -10.59
CA MET A 247 18.83 -12.08 -9.89
C MET A 247 17.85 -10.93 -9.99
N ILE A 248 17.93 -10.03 -9.02
CA ILE A 248 17.26 -8.73 -9.06
C ILE A 248 18.24 -7.61 -8.70
N LEU A 249 18.27 -6.56 -9.53
CA LEU A 249 19.05 -5.36 -9.30
C LEU A 249 18.18 -4.26 -8.68
N PHE A 250 18.65 -3.65 -7.60
CA PHE A 250 17.99 -2.54 -6.92
C PHE A 250 18.75 -1.24 -7.15
N HIS A 251 18.08 -0.25 -7.75
CA HIS A 251 18.47 1.15 -7.63
C HIS A 251 18.12 1.66 -6.23
N ASP A 252 18.84 2.67 -5.74
CA ASP A 252 18.79 3.06 -4.32
C ASP A 252 19.12 1.87 -3.39
N GLY A 253 20.09 1.06 -3.82
CA GLY A 253 20.29 -0.26 -3.23
C GLY A 253 20.72 -0.23 -1.77
N LEU A 254 21.43 0.81 -1.32
CA LEU A 254 21.79 0.94 0.10
C LEU A 254 20.58 1.30 0.95
N GLU A 255 19.68 2.10 0.39
CA GLU A 255 18.43 2.50 1.00
C GLU A 255 17.46 1.31 1.07
N TYR A 256 17.38 0.45 0.06
CA TYR A 256 16.64 -0.81 0.15
C TYR A 256 17.15 -1.71 1.29
N LEU A 257 18.46 -1.76 1.49
CA LEU A 257 19.04 -2.54 2.60
C LEU A 257 18.76 -1.89 3.96
N ALA A 258 18.85 -0.56 4.06
CA ALA A 258 18.78 0.15 5.35
C ALA A 258 17.35 0.54 5.77
N LEU A 259 16.49 0.89 4.81
CA LEU A 259 15.16 1.45 5.05
C LEU A 259 14.06 0.42 4.76
N ALA A 260 14.21 -0.39 3.70
CA ALA A 260 13.26 -1.46 3.42
C ALA A 260 13.56 -2.79 4.14
N ASN A 261 14.75 -2.95 4.71
CA ASN A 261 15.20 -4.23 5.29
C ASN A 261 15.07 -5.41 4.31
N VAL A 262 15.32 -5.17 3.02
CA VAL A 262 15.08 -6.16 1.95
C VAL A 262 15.81 -7.49 2.17
N LYS A 263 16.92 -7.50 2.93
CA LYS A 263 17.60 -8.75 3.33
C LYS A 263 16.65 -9.64 4.16
N ASN A 264 15.94 -9.07 5.12
CA ASN A 264 14.99 -9.83 5.94
C ASN A 264 13.84 -10.35 5.07
N ILE A 265 13.36 -9.52 4.14
CA ILE A 265 12.31 -9.90 3.19
C ILE A 265 12.77 -11.10 2.37
N PHE A 266 13.98 -11.06 1.80
CA PHE A 266 14.55 -12.22 1.09
C PHE A 266 14.67 -13.45 1.97
N ASP A 267 15.25 -13.35 3.16
CA ASP A 267 15.44 -14.49 4.05
C ASP A 267 14.09 -15.14 4.40
N ASN A 268 13.10 -14.34 4.81
CA ASN A 268 11.77 -14.81 5.19
C ASN A 268 11.03 -15.44 4.01
N LEU A 269 11.01 -14.79 2.84
CA LEU A 269 10.30 -15.32 1.67
C LEU A 269 10.94 -16.61 1.13
N ILE A 270 12.28 -16.73 1.19
CA ILE A 270 13.00 -17.94 0.80
C ILE A 270 12.72 -19.08 1.79
N ASP A 271 12.77 -18.82 3.09
CA ASP A 271 12.48 -19.81 4.13
C ASP A 271 11.04 -20.33 4.05
N GLN A 272 10.09 -19.43 3.81
CA GLN A 272 8.67 -19.74 3.58
C GLN A 272 8.40 -20.39 2.22
N GLN A 273 9.42 -20.54 1.36
CA GLN A 273 9.30 -21.03 -0.01
C GLN A 273 8.30 -20.23 -0.87
N ARG A 274 8.04 -18.97 -0.53
CA ARG A 274 7.23 -18.03 -1.33
C ARG A 274 7.99 -17.58 -2.57
N ILE A 275 9.33 -17.49 -2.48
CA ILE A 275 10.20 -17.23 -3.63
C ILE A 275 11.30 -18.27 -3.78
N GLN A 276 11.77 -18.50 -5.01
CA GLN A 276 13.01 -19.25 -5.23
C GLN A 276 14.22 -18.48 -4.69
N SER A 277 15.30 -19.20 -4.34
CA SER A 277 16.57 -18.57 -3.99
C SER A 277 17.09 -17.71 -5.14
N LEU A 278 17.54 -16.50 -4.84
CA LEU A 278 17.98 -15.50 -5.81
C LEU A 278 19.20 -14.71 -5.32
N ILE A 279 19.86 -13.99 -6.24
CA ILE A 279 20.94 -13.03 -5.94
C ILE A 279 20.38 -11.60 -5.99
N GLY A 280 20.68 -10.79 -4.97
CA GLY A 280 20.34 -9.37 -4.95
C GLY A 280 21.56 -8.50 -5.26
N VAL A 281 21.43 -7.57 -6.20
CA VAL A 281 22.49 -6.61 -6.56
C VAL A 281 22.04 -5.19 -6.20
N PHE A 282 22.69 -4.57 -5.23
CA PHE A 282 22.29 -3.27 -4.69
C PHE A 282 23.25 -2.18 -5.16
N VAL A 283 22.73 -1.24 -5.95
CA VAL A 283 23.52 -0.17 -6.57
C VAL A 283 23.18 1.17 -5.95
N HIS A 284 24.17 1.83 -5.39
CA HIS A 284 24.01 3.19 -4.88
C HIS A 284 24.23 4.23 -6.01
N PRO A 285 23.30 5.17 -6.23
CA PRO A 285 23.57 6.32 -7.06
C PRO A 285 24.46 7.35 -6.34
N ILE A 286 25.35 8.03 -7.05
CA ILE A 286 26.15 9.14 -6.48
C ILE A 286 25.46 10.47 -6.75
N ASP A 287 25.03 10.68 -7.99
CA ASP A 287 24.29 11.87 -8.43
C ASP A 287 22.87 11.43 -8.83
N ARG A 288 22.10 11.00 -7.82
CA ARG A 288 20.83 10.27 -7.97
C ARG A 288 19.89 10.89 -9.00
N ASN A 289 19.64 12.19 -8.90
CA ASN A 289 18.67 12.82 -9.80
C ASN A 289 19.16 12.76 -11.26
N ASN A 290 20.41 13.14 -11.53
CA ASN A 290 20.91 13.14 -12.89
C ASN A 290 21.13 11.73 -13.44
N GLU A 291 21.63 10.80 -12.62
CA GLU A 291 21.89 9.41 -12.99
C GLU A 291 20.59 8.64 -13.29
N LEU A 292 19.55 8.84 -12.48
CA LEU A 292 18.32 8.03 -12.61
C LEU A 292 17.21 8.73 -13.41
N GLY A 293 17.23 10.07 -13.51
CA GLY A 293 16.08 10.84 -14.04
C GLY A 293 16.36 11.85 -15.13
N PHE A 294 17.58 12.38 -15.23
CA PHE A 294 17.85 13.55 -16.06
C PHE A 294 19.13 13.40 -16.90
N THR A 295 20.11 14.28 -16.70
CA THR A 295 21.18 14.53 -17.68
C THR A 295 22.16 13.38 -17.90
N LYS A 296 22.28 12.43 -16.96
CA LYS A 296 23.23 11.30 -17.01
C LYS A 296 22.55 9.95 -17.20
N ARG A 297 21.23 9.93 -17.40
CA ARG A 297 20.39 8.73 -17.51
C ARG A 297 20.94 7.67 -18.49
N LEU A 298 21.36 8.10 -19.68
CA LEU A 298 21.95 7.19 -20.69
C LEU A 298 23.36 6.72 -20.33
N GLN A 299 24.16 7.55 -19.64
CA GLN A 299 25.48 7.13 -19.16
C GLN A 299 25.36 6.13 -18.01
N TYR A 300 24.36 6.31 -17.15
CA TYR A 300 24.08 5.38 -16.07
C TYR A 300 23.56 4.04 -16.60
N GLU A 301 22.70 4.04 -17.60
CA GLU A 301 22.31 2.84 -18.35
C GLU A 301 23.54 2.09 -18.89
N ALA A 302 24.42 2.79 -19.63
CA ALA A 302 25.65 2.20 -20.16
C ALA A 302 26.55 1.64 -19.04
N PHE A 303 26.67 2.31 -17.90
CA PHE A 303 27.39 1.78 -16.73
C PHE A 303 26.80 0.45 -16.23
N ILE A 304 25.46 0.36 -16.12
CA ILE A 304 24.82 -0.87 -15.64
C ILE A 304 25.10 -2.02 -16.62
N ILE A 305 24.94 -1.77 -17.92
CA ILE A 305 25.04 -2.80 -18.96
C ILE A 305 26.49 -3.18 -19.27
N ASP A 306 27.37 -2.21 -19.47
CA ASP A 306 28.71 -2.45 -20.02
C ASP A 306 29.78 -2.68 -18.93
N GLU A 307 29.53 -2.24 -17.69
CA GLU A 307 30.53 -2.35 -16.60
C GLU A 307 30.02 -3.21 -15.44
N LEU A 308 28.84 -2.92 -14.90
CA LEU A 308 28.35 -3.61 -13.71
C LEU A 308 27.94 -5.06 -14.01
N MET A 309 27.14 -5.28 -15.05
CA MET A 309 26.64 -6.62 -15.37
C MET A 309 27.75 -7.63 -15.70
N PRO A 310 28.77 -7.30 -16.51
CA PRO A 310 29.94 -8.17 -16.70
C PRO A 310 30.71 -8.44 -15.40
N LEU A 311 30.81 -7.46 -14.51
CA LEU A 311 31.47 -7.63 -13.22
C LEU A 311 30.75 -8.62 -12.32
N VAL A 312 29.42 -8.49 -12.17
CA VAL A 312 28.67 -9.36 -11.25
C VAL A 312 28.51 -10.77 -11.81
N THR A 313 28.24 -10.91 -13.11
CA THR A 313 28.06 -12.23 -13.74
C THR A 313 29.35 -13.05 -13.85
N SER A 314 30.52 -12.41 -13.86
CA SER A 314 31.81 -13.12 -13.79
C SER A 314 32.20 -13.57 -12.38
N ARG A 315 31.59 -13.00 -11.33
CA ARG A 315 31.94 -13.26 -9.93
C ARG A 315 30.90 -14.10 -9.18
N TYR A 316 29.65 -14.04 -9.59
CA TYR A 316 28.53 -14.71 -8.92
C TYR A 316 27.77 -15.61 -9.90
N ARG A 317 27.20 -16.72 -9.39
CA ARG A 317 26.48 -17.71 -10.20
C ARG A 317 25.10 -17.20 -10.58
N ILE A 318 25.04 -16.27 -11.53
CA ILE A 318 23.81 -15.64 -12.02
C ILE A 318 23.38 -16.29 -13.34
N LYS A 319 22.09 -16.61 -13.48
CA LYS A 319 21.51 -17.14 -14.72
C LYS A 319 21.75 -16.18 -15.89
N SER A 320 22.05 -16.72 -17.07
CA SER A 320 22.27 -15.91 -18.29
C SER A 320 20.98 -15.44 -18.95
N ASP A 321 19.88 -16.14 -18.70
CA ASP A 321 18.56 -15.89 -19.28
C ASP A 321 17.96 -14.55 -18.78
N PRO A 322 17.57 -13.63 -19.67
CA PRO A 322 16.89 -12.39 -19.31
C PRO A 322 15.59 -12.61 -18.54
N ALA A 323 14.86 -13.69 -18.81
CA ALA A 323 13.64 -14.05 -18.08
C ALA A 323 13.90 -14.43 -16.61
N ALA A 324 15.17 -14.52 -16.18
CA ALA A 324 15.59 -14.75 -14.81
C ALA A 324 16.29 -13.52 -14.18
N ARG A 325 16.24 -12.36 -14.83
CA ARG A 325 16.94 -11.14 -14.41
C ARG A 325 15.96 -9.98 -14.31
N ALA A 326 15.76 -9.52 -13.07
CA ALA A 326 14.90 -8.39 -12.77
C ALA A 326 15.68 -7.12 -12.40
N MET A 327 15.02 -6.00 -12.56
CA MET A 327 15.46 -4.70 -12.06
C MET A 327 14.30 -4.01 -11.34
N THR A 328 14.62 -3.25 -10.29
CA THR A 328 13.64 -2.52 -9.50
C THR A 328 14.24 -1.25 -8.89
N GLY A 329 13.35 -0.30 -8.57
CA GLY A 329 13.67 0.91 -7.85
C GLY A 329 12.41 1.73 -7.59
N PRO A 330 12.38 2.56 -6.53
CA PRO A 330 11.28 3.46 -6.27
C PRO A 330 11.47 4.78 -7.03
N SER A 331 10.39 5.47 -7.40
CA SER A 331 10.46 6.86 -7.88
C SER A 331 11.32 6.97 -9.16
N LEU A 332 12.38 7.79 -9.15
CA LEU A 332 13.37 7.84 -10.25
C LEU A 332 14.07 6.48 -10.47
N GLY A 333 14.20 5.64 -9.44
CA GLY A 333 14.65 4.25 -9.56
C GLY A 333 13.70 3.39 -10.40
N GLY A 334 12.39 3.64 -10.34
CA GLY A 334 11.39 2.95 -11.18
C GLY A 334 11.42 3.45 -12.63
N LEU A 335 11.67 4.74 -12.82
CA LEU A 335 11.87 5.35 -14.14
C LEU A 335 13.08 4.72 -14.87
N ILE A 336 14.25 4.69 -14.22
CA ILE A 336 15.47 4.11 -14.83
C ILE A 336 15.35 2.59 -15.00
N THR A 337 14.66 1.90 -14.08
CA THR A 337 14.32 0.47 -14.23
C THR A 337 13.57 0.23 -15.54
N THR A 338 12.51 1.00 -15.77
CA THR A 338 11.67 0.89 -16.97
C THR A 338 12.51 1.08 -18.23
N GLN A 339 13.34 2.13 -18.26
CA GLN A 339 14.18 2.42 -19.40
C GLN A 339 15.21 1.33 -19.68
N ILE A 340 16.01 0.93 -18.68
CA ILE A 340 17.10 -0.02 -18.92
C ILE A 340 16.53 -1.37 -19.38
N CYS A 341 15.45 -1.85 -18.77
CA CYS A 341 14.77 -3.07 -19.23
C CYS A 341 14.20 -2.91 -20.65
N TYR A 342 13.57 -1.78 -20.96
CA TYR A 342 13.01 -1.53 -22.29
C TYR A 342 14.07 -1.44 -23.39
N ASN A 343 15.23 -0.84 -23.09
CA ASN A 343 16.34 -0.69 -24.02
C ASN A 343 17.19 -1.97 -24.15
N HIS A 344 17.21 -2.79 -23.10
CA HIS A 344 18.04 -4.01 -23.01
C HIS A 344 17.24 -5.25 -22.56
N PRO A 345 16.17 -5.63 -23.30
CA PRO A 345 15.40 -6.85 -22.99
C PRO A 345 16.23 -8.13 -23.17
N ASP A 346 17.36 -8.04 -23.88
CA ASP A 346 18.37 -9.09 -24.03
C ASP A 346 19.25 -9.28 -22.78
N VAL A 347 19.20 -8.36 -21.82
CA VAL A 347 19.92 -8.43 -20.55
C VAL A 347 18.96 -8.61 -19.37
N PHE A 348 17.86 -7.85 -19.33
CA PHE A 348 16.85 -7.88 -18.27
C PHE A 348 15.45 -8.06 -18.86
N GLY A 349 14.83 -9.20 -18.60
CA GLY A 349 13.48 -9.51 -19.08
C GLY A 349 12.36 -9.07 -18.12
N LEU A 350 12.69 -8.68 -16.89
CA LEU A 350 11.72 -8.42 -15.83
C LEU A 350 11.90 -7.01 -15.24
N ALA A 351 10.85 -6.20 -15.24
CA ALA A 351 10.89 -4.82 -14.75
C ALA A 351 9.88 -4.60 -13.63
N ALA A 352 10.34 -4.23 -12.43
CA ALA A 352 9.49 -3.89 -11.28
C ALA A 352 9.67 -2.44 -10.83
N PRO A 353 9.18 -1.44 -11.57
CA PRO A 353 9.13 -0.06 -11.10
C PRO A 353 8.10 0.15 -9.97
N PHE A 354 8.55 0.73 -8.85
CA PHE A 354 7.70 1.13 -7.71
C PHE A 354 7.50 2.66 -7.72
N SER A 355 6.26 3.13 -7.58
CA SER A 355 5.89 4.55 -7.67
C SER A 355 6.67 5.32 -8.78
N PRO A 356 6.69 4.86 -10.04
CA PRO A 356 7.62 5.36 -11.05
C PRO A 356 7.41 6.84 -11.37
N SER A 357 8.50 7.61 -11.35
CA SER A 357 8.48 9.04 -11.70
C SER A 357 8.47 9.27 -13.21
N TYR A 358 7.48 8.72 -13.91
CA TYR A 358 7.31 8.82 -15.35
C TYR A 358 7.17 10.26 -15.86
N TRP A 359 6.78 11.21 -15.01
CA TRP A 359 6.77 12.65 -15.30
C TRP A 359 8.16 13.25 -15.60
N ALA A 360 9.24 12.60 -15.14
CA ALA A 360 10.58 13.18 -15.21
C ALA A 360 11.06 13.39 -16.66
N ASN A 361 11.85 14.46 -16.83
CA ASN A 361 12.45 14.86 -18.11
C ASN A 361 11.42 14.88 -19.25
N ASP A 362 10.31 15.61 -19.03
CA ASP A 362 9.18 15.77 -19.96
C ASP A 362 8.61 14.44 -20.45
N ARG A 363 8.43 13.49 -19.52
CA ARG A 363 7.91 12.15 -19.80
C ARG A 363 8.72 11.36 -20.82
N VAL A 364 10.04 11.56 -20.89
CA VAL A 364 10.88 10.93 -21.92
C VAL A 364 10.75 9.40 -21.95
N VAL A 365 10.85 8.73 -20.80
CA VAL A 365 10.78 7.26 -20.73
C VAL A 365 9.36 6.77 -21.00
N PHE A 366 8.35 7.47 -20.45
CA PHE A 366 6.95 7.14 -20.72
C PHE A 366 6.67 7.17 -22.23
N ASN A 367 7.10 8.25 -22.91
CA ASN A 367 6.91 8.42 -24.34
C ASN A 367 7.72 7.42 -25.16
N GLU A 368 8.92 7.03 -24.71
CA GLU A 368 9.78 6.02 -25.35
C GLU A 368 9.13 4.63 -25.34
N VAL A 369 8.51 4.25 -24.22
CA VAL A 369 7.75 2.99 -24.10
C VAL A 369 6.47 3.05 -24.92
N VAL A 370 5.64 4.08 -24.74
CA VAL A 370 4.30 4.16 -25.37
C VAL A 370 4.36 4.26 -26.89
N ASN A 371 5.36 4.96 -27.44
CA ASN A 371 5.48 5.19 -28.87
C ASN A 371 6.45 4.24 -29.58
N GLY A 372 7.20 3.42 -28.84
CA GLY A 372 8.17 2.50 -29.41
C GLY A 372 7.62 1.09 -29.64
N PRO A 373 8.47 0.15 -30.08
CA PRO A 373 8.07 -1.23 -30.34
C PRO A 373 7.79 -1.99 -29.04
N VAL A 374 6.86 -2.95 -29.11
CA VAL A 374 6.62 -3.89 -28.01
C VAL A 374 7.87 -4.74 -27.78
N GLN A 375 8.34 -4.78 -26.53
CA GLN A 375 9.50 -5.58 -26.11
C GLN A 375 9.07 -6.87 -25.42
N PRO A 376 9.89 -7.94 -25.43
CA PRO A 376 9.59 -9.20 -24.74
C PRO A 376 9.87 -9.10 -23.24
N LEU A 377 9.11 -8.23 -22.55
CA LEU A 377 9.27 -7.93 -21.13
C LEU A 377 8.06 -8.38 -20.31
N LYS A 378 8.34 -8.68 -19.04
CA LYS A 378 7.34 -8.88 -18.00
C LYS A 378 7.41 -7.73 -17.00
N PHE A 379 6.27 -7.13 -16.69
CA PHE A 379 6.17 -5.94 -15.84
C PHE A 379 5.43 -6.22 -14.52
N TYR A 380 5.99 -5.70 -13.43
CA TYR A 380 5.28 -5.45 -12.17
C TYR A 380 5.24 -3.93 -11.96
N LEU A 381 4.08 -3.34 -11.72
CA LEU A 381 3.99 -1.92 -11.33
C LEU A 381 3.26 -1.77 -10.00
N ASP A 382 3.66 -0.80 -9.19
CA ASP A 382 2.80 -0.31 -8.13
C ASP A 382 2.95 1.19 -7.88
N TRP A 383 1.99 1.75 -7.14
CA TRP A 383 2.00 3.13 -6.67
C TRP A 383 0.98 3.34 -5.54
N GLY A 384 1.13 4.45 -4.81
CA GLY A 384 0.15 4.90 -3.81
C GLY A 384 -0.91 5.85 -4.37
N THR A 385 -2.12 5.84 -3.81
CA THR A 385 -3.21 6.78 -4.13
C THR A 385 -2.94 8.19 -3.61
N TYR A 386 -2.05 8.34 -2.62
CA TYR A 386 -1.64 9.63 -2.07
C TYR A 386 -0.46 10.25 -2.84
N GLU A 387 -0.29 9.85 -4.11
CA GLU A 387 0.76 10.29 -5.01
C GLU A 387 0.20 10.82 -6.35
N PRO A 388 -0.53 11.96 -6.36
CA PRO A 388 -1.44 12.28 -7.47
C PRO A 388 -0.79 12.32 -8.85
N SER A 389 0.45 12.83 -8.99
CA SER A 389 1.14 12.84 -10.27
C SER A 389 1.64 11.46 -10.71
N ILE A 390 2.06 10.62 -9.75
CA ILE A 390 2.56 9.27 -10.02
C ILE A 390 1.41 8.32 -10.29
N MET A 391 0.32 8.41 -9.53
CA MET A 391 -0.89 7.61 -9.72
C MET A 391 -1.44 7.76 -11.14
N VAL A 392 -1.53 9.00 -11.65
CA VAL A 392 -2.00 9.25 -13.02
C VAL A 392 -1.08 8.60 -14.05
N ASP A 393 0.24 8.78 -13.94
CA ASP A 393 1.18 8.21 -14.91
C ASP A 393 1.28 6.68 -14.79
N GLY A 394 1.16 6.12 -13.58
CA GLY A 394 1.12 4.69 -13.30
C GLY A 394 -0.06 4.02 -13.99
N ARG A 395 -1.28 4.55 -13.78
CA ARG A 395 -2.51 4.07 -14.44
C ARG A 395 -2.42 4.15 -15.98
N LEU A 396 -1.94 5.29 -16.51
CA LEU A 396 -1.78 5.44 -17.96
C LEU A 396 -0.75 4.46 -18.55
N MET A 397 0.34 4.20 -17.83
CA MET A 397 1.34 3.22 -18.25
C MET A 397 0.78 1.80 -18.17
N SER A 398 0.09 1.42 -17.08
CA SER A 398 -0.50 0.08 -16.95
C SER A 398 -1.53 -0.20 -18.03
N ASP A 399 -2.41 0.78 -18.34
CA ASP A 399 -3.41 0.66 -19.40
C ASP A 399 -2.77 0.42 -20.77
N TYR A 400 -1.68 1.14 -21.07
CA TYR A 400 -0.92 0.95 -22.30
C TYR A 400 -0.27 -0.44 -22.34
N LEU A 401 0.41 -0.84 -21.27
CA LEU A 401 1.14 -2.12 -21.21
C LEU A 401 0.17 -3.31 -21.38
N ASP A 402 -1.01 -3.26 -20.75
CA ASP A 402 -2.06 -4.26 -20.93
C ASP A 402 -2.56 -4.30 -22.39
N THR A 403 -2.90 -3.13 -22.95
CA THR A 403 -3.37 -3.02 -24.34
C THR A 403 -2.33 -3.50 -25.36
N ALA A 404 -1.05 -3.26 -25.09
CA ALA A 404 0.07 -3.68 -25.93
C ALA A 404 0.42 -5.18 -25.77
N GLY A 405 -0.21 -5.89 -24.82
CA GLY A 405 -0.07 -7.33 -24.63
C GLY A 405 1.17 -7.76 -23.85
N TYR A 406 1.71 -6.89 -22.99
CA TYR A 406 2.78 -7.27 -22.07
C TYR A 406 2.27 -8.23 -21.00
N GLU A 407 3.12 -9.15 -20.52
CA GLU A 407 2.82 -9.89 -19.29
C GLU A 407 2.96 -8.93 -18.11
N LEU A 408 1.84 -8.59 -17.48
CA LEU A 408 1.74 -7.48 -16.52
C LEU A 408 0.94 -7.88 -15.29
N THR A 409 1.40 -7.43 -14.13
CA THR A 409 0.54 -7.21 -12.96
C THR A 409 0.81 -5.81 -12.41
N TRP A 410 -0.21 -5.16 -11.87
CA TRP A 410 -0.05 -3.89 -11.17
C TRP A 410 -0.92 -3.81 -9.93
N GLN A 411 -0.54 -2.96 -8.97
CA GLN A 411 -1.28 -2.73 -7.73
C GLN A 411 -1.33 -1.24 -7.40
N GLU A 412 -2.39 -0.82 -6.72
CA GLU A 412 -2.56 0.54 -6.20
C GLU A 412 -2.87 0.45 -4.70
N TRP A 413 -2.16 1.23 -3.89
CA TRP A 413 -2.20 1.13 -2.43
C TRP A 413 -2.69 2.44 -1.80
N HIS A 414 -3.46 2.37 -0.70
CA HIS A 414 -3.85 3.55 0.09
C HIS A 414 -2.70 4.10 0.94
N GLU A 415 -1.56 4.32 0.29
CA GLU A 415 -0.31 4.75 0.88
C GLU A 415 0.29 5.93 0.09
N GLY A 416 1.35 6.53 0.66
CA GLY A 416 2.07 7.64 0.05
C GLY A 416 3.42 7.26 -0.56
N HIS A 417 4.12 8.28 -1.08
CA HIS A 417 5.44 8.15 -1.71
C HIS A 417 6.56 7.93 -0.68
N SER A 418 6.56 6.77 -0.02
CA SER A 418 7.37 6.52 1.17
C SER A 418 8.05 5.15 1.15
N TRP A 419 9.14 5.04 1.91
CA TRP A 419 9.81 3.75 2.17
C TRP A 419 8.93 2.77 2.94
N GLY A 420 7.91 3.26 3.67
CA GLY A 420 6.91 2.42 4.31
C GLY A 420 6.11 1.61 3.30
N SER A 421 5.70 2.26 2.21
CA SER A 421 5.00 1.61 1.09
C SER A 421 5.91 0.68 0.31
N TRP A 422 7.05 1.15 -0.20
CA TRP A 422 7.91 0.33 -1.06
C TRP A 422 8.43 -0.93 -0.38
N ARG A 423 8.74 -0.86 0.93
CA ARG A 423 9.16 -2.06 1.68
C ARG A 423 8.02 -3.03 1.94
N ALA A 424 6.79 -2.54 2.02
CA ALA A 424 5.62 -3.35 2.29
C ALA A 424 5.22 -4.22 1.10
N HIS A 425 5.56 -3.76 -0.11
CA HIS A 425 5.04 -4.35 -1.35
C HIS A 425 6.10 -4.99 -2.25
N VAL A 426 7.39 -4.89 -1.89
CA VAL A 426 8.48 -5.48 -2.68
C VAL A 426 8.37 -7.01 -2.78
N ASP A 427 7.74 -7.66 -1.81
CA ASP A 427 7.44 -9.08 -1.82
C ASP A 427 6.58 -9.47 -3.03
N ASN A 428 5.57 -8.67 -3.38
CA ASN A 428 4.68 -8.92 -4.52
C ASN A 428 5.44 -9.05 -5.84
N ALA A 429 6.40 -8.16 -6.10
CA ALA A 429 7.24 -8.23 -7.30
C ALA A 429 8.12 -9.49 -7.29
N LEU A 430 8.67 -9.85 -6.13
CA LEU A 430 9.53 -11.02 -5.97
C LEU A 430 8.73 -12.33 -6.17
N GLU A 431 7.53 -12.42 -5.62
CA GLU A 431 6.61 -13.55 -5.82
C GLU A 431 6.20 -13.70 -7.28
N PHE A 432 5.89 -12.58 -7.95
CA PHE A 432 5.45 -12.59 -9.34
C PHE A 432 6.54 -13.03 -10.32
N PHE A 433 7.78 -12.63 -10.07
CA PHE A 433 8.93 -12.94 -10.93
C PHE A 433 9.63 -14.24 -10.57
N PHE A 434 9.67 -14.59 -9.30
CA PHE A 434 10.47 -15.70 -8.79
C PHE A 434 9.64 -16.61 -7.87
N PRO A 435 8.47 -17.10 -8.30
CA PRO A 435 7.58 -17.86 -7.43
C PRO A 435 8.28 -19.11 -6.89
N GLY A 436 8.17 -19.32 -5.58
CA GLY A 436 8.65 -20.51 -4.90
C GLY A 436 7.62 -21.64 -4.92
N SER A 437 8.00 -22.79 -4.39
CA SER A 437 7.14 -23.99 -4.38
C SER A 437 5.85 -23.82 -3.58
N ALA A 438 5.81 -22.91 -2.59
CA ALA A 438 4.62 -22.66 -1.79
C ALA A 438 3.49 -21.97 -2.59
N LEU A 439 3.83 -21.25 -3.66
CA LEU A 439 2.86 -20.55 -4.51
C LEU A 439 2.27 -21.44 -5.62
N GLY A 440 2.74 -22.67 -5.76
CA GLY A 440 2.30 -23.63 -6.77
C GLY A 440 2.96 -23.39 -8.14
N THR A 441 3.63 -24.41 -8.69
CA THR A 441 4.15 -24.37 -10.07
C THR A 441 3.05 -24.79 -11.05
N GLY A 442 2.22 -23.86 -11.48
CA GLY A 442 1.25 -24.09 -12.55
C GLY A 442 1.35 -22.96 -13.56
N GLN A 443 1.30 -23.31 -14.86
CA GLN A 443 0.85 -22.39 -15.92
C GLN A 443 -0.30 -21.51 -15.45
N PRO A 444 -0.54 -20.31 -16.03
CA PRO A 444 -1.67 -19.47 -15.66
C PRO A 444 -2.93 -20.32 -15.67
N ALA A 445 -3.31 -20.82 -14.49
CA ALA A 445 -4.61 -21.36 -14.25
C ALA A 445 -5.49 -20.18 -14.62
N GLU A 446 -6.45 -20.41 -15.53
CA GLU A 446 -7.54 -19.48 -15.80
C GLU A 446 -7.79 -18.68 -14.54
N ILE A 447 -7.44 -17.39 -14.65
CA ILE A 447 -7.37 -16.40 -13.58
C ILE A 447 -8.56 -16.66 -12.68
N ALA A 448 -8.34 -17.38 -11.57
CA ALA A 448 -9.43 -17.78 -10.71
C ALA A 448 -10.01 -16.48 -10.18
N GLU A 449 -11.24 -16.17 -10.62
CA GLU A 449 -11.91 -14.89 -10.47
C GLU A 449 -11.75 -14.34 -9.05
N GLY A 450 -11.02 -13.24 -8.91
CA GLY A 450 -11.06 -12.33 -7.76
C GLY A 450 -10.77 -12.89 -6.37
N PHE A 451 -10.48 -11.98 -5.46
CA PHE A 451 -10.86 -12.17 -4.06
C PHE A 451 -12.37 -11.93 -3.97
N GLU A 452 -13.09 -12.82 -3.30
CA GLU A 452 -14.53 -12.63 -3.08
C GLU A 452 -14.94 -13.18 -1.70
N LEU A 453 -15.62 -12.36 -0.91
CA LEU A 453 -16.35 -12.80 0.27
C LEU A 453 -17.84 -12.94 -0.09
N PHE A 454 -18.32 -14.17 -0.24
CA PHE A 454 -19.70 -14.43 -0.65
C PHE A 454 -20.70 -14.07 0.46
N GLN A 455 -21.92 -13.74 0.04
CA GLN A 455 -23.04 -13.61 0.95
C GLN A 455 -23.32 -14.94 1.69
N ASN A 456 -23.35 -14.89 3.02
CA ASN A 456 -23.63 -16.03 3.87
C ASN A 456 -24.99 -16.64 3.54
N TYR A 457 -25.08 -17.98 3.60
CA TYR A 457 -26.32 -18.70 3.33
C TYR A 457 -26.58 -19.76 4.41
N PRO A 458 -27.81 -19.83 4.95
CA PRO A 458 -28.93 -18.91 4.72
C PRO A 458 -28.68 -17.49 5.27
N ASN A 459 -29.38 -16.49 4.74
CA ASN A 459 -29.47 -15.13 5.29
C ASN A 459 -30.87 -14.55 4.96
N PRO A 460 -31.76 -14.32 5.94
CA PRO A 460 -31.57 -14.48 7.38
C PRO A 460 -31.39 -15.94 7.80
N PHE A 461 -30.79 -16.19 8.97
CA PHE A 461 -30.49 -17.54 9.45
C PHE A 461 -30.93 -17.80 10.89
N ASN A 462 -31.08 -19.09 11.22
CA ASN A 462 -31.42 -19.56 12.56
C ASN A 462 -31.02 -21.05 12.76
N PRO A 463 -30.16 -21.41 13.74
CA PRO A 463 -29.17 -20.59 14.41
C PRO A 463 -27.84 -20.53 13.63
N GLU A 464 -27.70 -21.28 12.54
CA GLU A 464 -26.45 -21.45 11.80
C GLU A 464 -26.49 -20.89 10.38
N THR A 465 -25.35 -20.38 9.92
CA THR A 465 -25.13 -19.93 8.55
C THR A 465 -23.74 -20.31 8.08
N THR A 466 -23.61 -20.43 6.75
CA THR A 466 -22.35 -20.77 6.09
C THR A 466 -21.79 -19.53 5.40
N ILE A 467 -20.55 -19.17 5.71
CA ILE A 467 -19.78 -18.11 5.06
C ILE A 467 -18.81 -18.78 4.09
N ARG A 468 -18.87 -18.38 2.81
CA ARG A 468 -17.96 -18.85 1.76
C ARG A 468 -17.04 -17.70 1.36
N PHE A 469 -15.82 -17.99 0.96
CA PHE A 469 -14.92 -17.01 0.36
C PHE A 469 -13.92 -17.66 -0.60
N GLN A 470 -13.43 -16.89 -1.56
CA GLN A 470 -12.46 -17.31 -2.56
C GLN A 470 -11.17 -16.51 -2.42
N LEU A 471 -10.03 -17.23 -2.43
CA LEU A 471 -8.70 -16.63 -2.41
C LEU A 471 -8.00 -16.82 -3.76
N PRO A 472 -7.56 -15.74 -4.43
CA PRO A 472 -6.88 -15.82 -5.72
C PRO A 472 -5.44 -16.35 -5.61
N PHE A 473 -4.86 -16.33 -4.40
CA PHE A 473 -3.56 -16.90 -4.06
C PHE A 473 -3.54 -17.31 -2.58
N PRO A 474 -2.63 -18.19 -2.13
CA PRO A 474 -2.50 -18.54 -0.73
C PRO A 474 -2.14 -17.30 0.11
N ALA A 475 -2.80 -17.11 1.26
CA ALA A 475 -2.59 -15.93 2.11
C ALA A 475 -2.90 -16.22 3.59
N ASP A 476 -2.26 -15.49 4.49
CA ASP A 476 -2.73 -15.39 5.88
C ASP A 476 -4.03 -14.57 5.94
N ILE A 477 -5.06 -15.14 6.56
CA ILE A 477 -6.38 -14.52 6.64
C ILE A 477 -6.87 -14.36 8.08
N SER A 478 -7.87 -13.50 8.26
CA SER A 478 -8.66 -13.35 9.47
C SER A 478 -10.13 -13.12 9.12
N LEU A 479 -10.97 -14.12 9.35
CA LEU A 479 -12.43 -14.04 9.23
C LEU A 479 -13.06 -13.84 10.61
N LYS A 480 -13.69 -12.69 10.82
CA LYS A 480 -14.27 -12.28 12.12
C LYS A 480 -15.72 -11.84 11.99
N ILE A 481 -16.51 -11.99 13.07
CA ILE A 481 -17.88 -11.49 13.22
C ILE A 481 -17.89 -10.27 14.13
N PHE A 482 -18.68 -9.27 13.77
CA PHE A 482 -18.89 -8.03 14.51
C PHE A 482 -20.37 -7.74 14.73
N ASP A 483 -20.69 -7.06 15.84
CA ASP A 483 -22.03 -6.55 16.10
C ASP A 483 -22.29 -5.18 15.43
N LEU A 484 -23.50 -4.65 15.62
CA LEU A 484 -23.91 -3.35 15.07
C LEU A 484 -23.06 -2.15 15.53
N LEU A 485 -22.30 -2.29 16.62
CA LEU A 485 -21.42 -1.26 17.16
C LEU A 485 -19.96 -1.47 16.73
N GLY A 486 -19.70 -2.45 15.85
CA GLY A 486 -18.35 -2.79 15.38
C GLY A 486 -17.53 -3.57 16.41
N ARG A 487 -18.14 -4.07 17.50
CA ARG A 487 -17.42 -4.87 18.50
C ARG A 487 -17.26 -6.29 17.98
N GLU A 488 -16.05 -6.84 18.12
CA GLU A 488 -15.77 -8.23 17.76
C GLU A 488 -16.62 -9.18 18.60
N VAL A 489 -17.37 -10.06 17.94
CA VAL A 489 -18.19 -11.11 18.54
C VAL A 489 -17.41 -12.42 18.60
N VAL A 490 -16.78 -12.82 17.49
CA VAL A 490 -15.97 -14.05 17.40
C VAL A 490 -15.03 -14.02 16.19
N THR A 491 -13.84 -14.59 16.33
CA THR A 491 -12.96 -14.93 15.20
C THR A 491 -13.27 -16.36 14.73
N LEU A 492 -13.72 -16.53 13.49
CA LEU A 492 -14.13 -17.82 12.94
C LEU A 492 -12.99 -18.61 12.31
N LYS A 493 -12.05 -17.92 11.66
CA LYS A 493 -10.86 -18.53 11.03
C LYS A 493 -9.72 -17.51 11.04
N SER A 494 -8.52 -17.96 11.37
CA SER A 494 -7.31 -17.13 11.33
C SER A 494 -6.09 -17.96 10.96
N GLY A 495 -5.13 -17.33 10.26
CA GLY A 495 -3.88 -17.94 9.80
C GLY A 495 -3.90 -18.31 8.33
N PHE A 496 -2.93 -19.11 7.91
CA PHE A 496 -2.68 -19.44 6.52
C PHE A 496 -3.85 -20.22 5.88
N ALA A 497 -4.29 -19.76 4.71
CA ALA A 497 -5.28 -20.42 3.87
C ALA A 497 -4.75 -20.58 2.45
N ALA A 498 -4.90 -21.77 1.87
CA ALA A 498 -4.51 -22.05 0.49
C ALA A 498 -5.36 -21.28 -0.53
N GLN A 499 -4.89 -21.17 -1.77
CA GLN A 499 -5.68 -20.67 -2.90
C GLN A 499 -6.96 -21.48 -3.09
N GLY A 500 -8.04 -20.83 -3.53
CA GLY A 500 -9.31 -21.46 -3.88
C GLY A 500 -10.44 -21.14 -2.90
N GLU A 501 -11.51 -21.94 -2.96
CA GLU A 501 -12.72 -21.70 -2.19
C GLU A 501 -12.63 -22.28 -0.78
N HIS A 502 -13.11 -21.51 0.20
CA HIS A 502 -13.17 -21.89 1.61
C HIS A 502 -14.58 -21.72 2.15
N THR A 503 -14.93 -22.53 3.15
CA THR A 503 -16.23 -22.50 3.81
C THR A 503 -16.07 -22.54 5.33
N VAL A 504 -16.78 -21.67 6.04
CA VAL A 504 -16.75 -21.56 7.50
C VAL A 504 -18.17 -21.38 8.03
N VAL A 505 -18.54 -22.09 9.10
CA VAL A 505 -19.88 -22.04 9.70
C VAL A 505 -19.88 -21.16 10.94
N TRP A 506 -20.90 -20.32 11.10
CA TRP A 506 -21.18 -19.62 12.36
C TRP A 506 -22.54 -20.04 12.92
N ASN A 507 -22.60 -20.31 14.23
CA ASN A 507 -23.76 -20.83 14.95
C ASN A 507 -24.44 -19.78 15.85
N GLY A 508 -24.13 -18.49 15.68
CA GLY A 508 -24.68 -17.41 16.50
C GLY A 508 -24.17 -17.40 17.94
N GLN A 509 -22.91 -17.80 18.16
CA GLN A 509 -22.24 -17.72 19.46
C GLN A 509 -21.04 -16.74 19.42
N ASN A 510 -20.74 -16.13 20.56
CA ASN A 510 -19.54 -15.31 20.76
C ASN A 510 -18.32 -16.18 21.14
N THR A 511 -17.16 -15.55 21.37
CA THR A 511 -15.92 -16.21 21.83
C THR A 511 -16.06 -17.01 23.13
N ASN A 512 -17.02 -16.69 23.99
CA ASN A 512 -17.29 -17.40 25.25
C ASN A 512 -18.27 -18.58 25.07
N GLY A 513 -18.73 -18.86 23.85
CA GLY A 513 -19.76 -19.87 23.57
C GLY A 513 -21.18 -19.43 23.94
N GLU A 514 -21.37 -18.17 24.31
CA GLU A 514 -22.67 -17.62 24.64
C GLU A 514 -23.44 -17.27 23.37
N THR A 515 -24.73 -17.59 23.36
CA THR A 515 -25.64 -17.18 22.29
C THR A 515 -25.75 -15.66 22.22
N VAL A 516 -25.63 -15.11 21.02
CA VAL A 516 -25.91 -13.69 20.76
C VAL A 516 -27.37 -13.46 20.34
N GLY A 517 -27.91 -12.26 20.57
CA GLY A 517 -29.32 -11.95 20.32
C GLY A 517 -29.68 -11.79 18.84
N SER A 518 -30.97 -11.88 18.51
CA SER A 518 -31.48 -11.56 17.16
C SER A 518 -31.06 -10.15 16.73
N GLY A 519 -30.59 -10.01 15.49
CA GLY A 519 -30.09 -8.73 15.00
C GLY A 519 -29.17 -8.85 13.80
N PHE A 520 -28.75 -7.69 13.30
CA PHE A 520 -27.74 -7.62 12.25
C PHE A 520 -26.35 -7.84 12.83
N TYR A 521 -25.54 -8.57 12.07
CA TYR A 521 -24.13 -8.78 12.32
C TYR A 521 -23.36 -8.57 11.02
N PHE A 522 -22.07 -8.32 11.14
CA PHE A 522 -21.17 -8.21 10.01
C PHE A 522 -20.10 -9.28 10.11
N TYR A 523 -19.68 -9.85 8.98
CA TYR A 523 -18.49 -10.69 8.91
C TYR A 523 -17.50 -10.05 7.96
N ARG A 524 -16.24 -10.05 8.37
CA ARG A 524 -15.14 -9.44 7.63
C ARG A 524 -14.04 -10.46 7.42
N LEU A 525 -13.60 -10.60 6.19
CA LEU A 525 -12.44 -11.36 5.79
C LEU A 525 -11.32 -10.39 5.44
N VAL A 526 -10.22 -10.46 6.18
CA VAL A 526 -9.02 -9.65 5.96
C VAL A 526 -7.87 -10.58 5.60
N SER A 527 -7.03 -10.17 4.66
CA SER A 527 -5.65 -10.65 4.47
C SER A 527 -4.70 -9.47 4.38
N GLN A 528 -3.42 -9.76 4.11
CA GLN A 528 -2.43 -8.73 3.79
C GLN A 528 -2.81 -7.86 2.57
N LYS A 529 -3.54 -8.41 1.59
CA LYS A 529 -3.79 -7.74 0.30
C LYS A 529 -5.25 -7.38 0.05
N PHE A 530 -6.18 -7.80 0.91
CA PHE A 530 -7.62 -7.61 0.69
C PHE A 530 -8.43 -7.58 1.98
N SER A 531 -9.49 -6.77 2.00
CA SER A 531 -10.48 -6.71 3.09
C SER A 531 -11.88 -6.62 2.50
N GLU A 532 -12.74 -7.61 2.75
CA GLU A 532 -14.17 -7.53 2.41
C GLU A 532 -15.04 -7.71 3.65
N THR A 533 -16.12 -6.95 3.71
CA THR A 533 -17.13 -7.06 4.78
C THR A 533 -18.51 -7.31 4.18
N ARG A 534 -19.27 -8.22 4.78
CA ARG A 534 -20.66 -8.50 4.40
C ARG A 534 -21.55 -8.52 5.64
N ARG A 535 -22.84 -8.30 5.43
CA ARG A 535 -23.86 -8.25 6.50
C ARG A 535 -24.70 -9.52 6.53
N MET A 536 -25.11 -9.94 7.71
CA MET A 536 -26.05 -11.05 7.94
C MET A 536 -27.11 -10.69 8.97
N LEU A 537 -28.27 -11.34 8.91
CA LEU A 537 -29.36 -11.19 9.86
C LEU A 537 -29.60 -12.52 10.61
N LEU A 538 -29.36 -12.52 11.92
CA LEU A 538 -29.71 -13.62 12.81
C LEU A 538 -31.15 -13.42 13.30
N ILE A 539 -31.99 -14.44 13.11
CA ILE A 539 -33.35 -14.48 13.63
C ILE A 539 -33.43 -15.61 14.63
N ARG A 540 -33.83 -15.29 15.86
CA ARG A 540 -34.23 -16.27 16.87
C ARG A 540 -35.60 -15.99 17.40
#